data_AF-A0AAD6LZV6-F1
#
_entry.id   AF-A0AAD6LZV6-F1
#
_cell.length_a   1.000
_cell.length_b   1.000
_cell.length_c   1.000
_cell.angle_alpha   90.00
_cell.angle_beta   90.00
_cell.angle_gamma   90.00
#
_symmetry.space_group_name_H-M   'P 1'
#
loop_
_entity.id
_entity.type
_entity.pdbx_description
1 polymer ?
#
loop_
_entity_poly.entity_id
_entity_poly.type
_entity_poly.pdbx_seq_one_letter_code
_entity_poly.pdbx_strand_id
1 'polypeptide(L)'
;MLVLFQVGYIVMVDPDTGIKTKLLRMKGAGVVGVHHPLIDEKLVAILHRRNKKAYAWTVDDADSMQKMLFEHVDAVVTNNPNLLQQLMQDIRTECREEGFSLPRR
;
A
#
# COMPACT_ATOMS: atom_id res chain seq x y z
N MET A 1 -13.71 -25.19 -22.31
CA MET A 1 -14.07 -25.01 -20.88
C MET A 1 -13.19 -23.90 -20.31
N LEU A 2 -13.71 -22.67 -20.20
CA LEU A 2 -12.98 -21.56 -19.56
C LEU A 2 -13.12 -21.73 -18.05
N VAL A 3 -12.00 -21.97 -17.36
CA VAL A 3 -11.96 -21.95 -15.90
C VAL A 3 -11.87 -20.50 -15.47
N LEU A 4 -12.95 -19.95 -14.93
CA LEU A 4 -12.94 -18.65 -14.25
C LEU A 4 -12.20 -18.81 -12.93
N PHE A 5 -10.90 -18.47 -12.91
CA PHE A 5 -10.16 -18.34 -11.66
C PHE A 5 -10.51 -17.01 -11.03
N GLN A 6 -11.02 -17.03 -9.80
CA GLN A 6 -11.20 -15.81 -9.02
C GLN A 6 -9.83 -15.22 -8.69
N VAL A 7 -9.48 -14.09 -9.31
CA VAL A 7 -8.18 -13.42 -9.15
C VAL A 7 -8.13 -12.43 -7.98
N GLY A 8 -9.25 -12.16 -7.32
CA GLY A 8 -9.33 -11.22 -6.20
C GLY A 8 -10.72 -11.11 -5.55
N TYR A 9 -10.81 -10.33 -4.48
CA TYR A 9 -12.06 -9.98 -3.80
C TYR A 9 -11.92 -8.57 -3.21
N ILE A 10 -12.94 -7.73 -3.38
CA ILE A 10 -12.99 -6.40 -2.77
C ILE A 10 -13.88 -6.49 -1.53
N VAL A 11 -13.32 -6.12 -0.38
CA VAL A 11 -14.09 -5.97 0.87
C VAL A 11 -14.43 -4.50 1.01
N MET A 12 -15.73 -4.20 1.04
CA MET A 12 -16.25 -2.86 1.30
C MET A 12 -16.84 -2.79 2.71
N VAL A 13 -16.65 -1.63 3.34
CA VAL A 13 -17.33 -1.23 4.58
C VAL A 13 -18.28 -0.11 4.21
N ASP A 14 -19.55 -0.29 4.53
CA ASP A 14 -20.54 0.77 4.41
C ASP A 14 -20.22 1.86 5.46
N PRO A 15 -20.02 3.12 5.04
CA PRO A 15 -19.56 4.18 5.94
C PRO A 15 -20.62 4.63 6.93
N ASP A 16 -21.91 4.52 6.60
CA ASP A 16 -23.02 4.98 7.42
C ASP A 16 -23.41 3.95 8.48
N THR A 17 -23.32 2.66 8.13
CA THR A 17 -23.78 1.55 8.96
C THR A 17 -22.64 0.73 9.58
N GLY A 18 -21.41 0.87 9.06
CA GLY A 18 -20.26 0.06 9.45
C GLY A 18 -20.34 -1.41 9.02
N ILE A 19 -21.37 -1.80 8.26
CA ILE A 19 -21.57 -3.16 7.78
C ILE A 19 -20.46 -3.50 6.78
N LYS A 20 -19.84 -4.67 6.96
CA LYS A 20 -18.78 -5.16 6.09
C LYS A 20 -19.31 -6.27 5.21
N THR A 21 -18.89 -6.29 3.95
CA THR A 21 -19.06 -7.49 3.12
C THR A 21 -18.44 -8.69 3.82
N LYS A 22 -19.05 -9.87 3.68
CA LYS A 22 -18.59 -11.09 4.34
C LYS A 22 -17.12 -11.31 4.01
N LEU A 23 -16.25 -11.21 5.03
CA LEU A 23 -14.81 -11.33 4.86
C LEU A 23 -14.48 -12.67 4.19
N LEU A 24 -14.08 -12.62 2.91
CA LEU A 24 -13.57 -13.78 2.22
C LEU A 24 -12.14 -14.02 2.69
N ARG A 25 -11.91 -15.12 3.41
CA ARG A 25 -10.57 -15.53 3.81
C ARG A 25 -9.83 -16.15 2.62
N MET A 26 -9.13 -15.33 1.85
CA MET A 26 -8.24 -15.78 0.78
C MET A 26 -6.84 -16.08 1.33
N LYS A 27 -6.63 -17.29 1.88
CA LYS A 27 -5.34 -17.69 2.50
C LYS A 27 -4.16 -17.49 1.53
N GLY A 28 -4.33 -17.87 0.27
CA GLY A 28 -3.32 -17.81 -0.78
C GLY A 28 -3.05 -16.42 -1.39
N ALA A 29 -3.74 -15.37 -0.95
CA ALA A 29 -3.50 -14.02 -1.48
C ALA A 29 -2.07 -13.55 -1.09
N GLY A 30 -1.26 -13.22 -2.09
CA GLY A 30 0.10 -12.66 -1.88
C GLY A 30 0.12 -11.14 -1.72
N VAL A 31 -0.97 -10.45 -2.10
CA VAL A 31 -1.09 -8.99 -2.07
C VAL A 31 -2.42 -8.62 -1.43
N VAL A 32 -2.43 -7.53 -0.68
CA VAL A 32 -3.63 -6.87 -0.18
C VAL A 32 -3.60 -5.42 -0.64
N GLY A 33 -4.56 -5.05 -1.51
CA GLY A 33 -4.79 -3.67 -1.91
C GLY A 33 -5.67 -2.96 -0.88
N VAL A 34 -5.22 -1.84 -0.32
CA VAL A 34 -5.91 -1.11 0.75
C VAL A 34 -6.06 0.35 0.38
N HIS A 35 -7.24 0.92 0.69
CA HIS A 35 -7.50 2.34 0.57
C HIS A 35 -6.54 3.12 1.49
N HIS A 36 -5.75 4.03 0.93
CA HIS A 36 -4.58 4.61 1.62
C HIS A 36 -4.84 5.26 3.00
N PRO A 37 -5.99 5.88 3.31
CA PRO A 37 -6.26 6.44 4.64
C PRO A 37 -6.38 5.37 5.73
N LEU A 38 -6.64 4.11 5.35
CA LEU A 38 -6.75 2.98 6.27
C LEU A 38 -5.40 2.30 6.55
N ILE A 39 -4.31 2.79 5.95
CA ILE A 39 -2.97 2.22 6.10
C ILE A 39 -2.23 2.94 7.24
N ASP A 40 -1.70 2.12 8.14
CA ASP A 40 -0.78 2.47 9.21
C ASP A 40 0.28 1.36 9.39
N GLU A 41 1.31 1.65 10.19
CA GLU A 41 2.43 0.75 10.46
C GLU A 41 1.96 -0.61 10.96
N LYS A 42 0.93 -0.62 11.81
CA LYS A 42 0.37 -1.83 12.40
C LYS A 42 -0.22 -2.74 11.34
N LEU A 43 -0.98 -2.18 10.40
CA LEU A 43 -1.55 -2.94 9.28
C LEU A 43 -0.44 -3.53 8.42
N VAL A 44 0.55 -2.71 8.02
CA VAL A 44 1.66 -3.15 7.18
C VAL A 44 2.46 -4.26 7.86
N ALA A 45 2.79 -4.11 9.14
CA ALA A 45 3.51 -5.12 9.91
C ALA A 45 2.74 -6.44 10.03
N ILE A 46 1.40 -6.41 10.14
CA ILE A 46 0.57 -7.62 10.16
C ILE A 46 0.60 -8.34 8.80
N LEU A 47 0.57 -7.58 7.70
CA LEU A 47 0.61 -8.14 6.35
C LEU A 47 1.97 -8.76 6.05
N HIS A 48 3.06 -8.05 6.33
CA HIS A 48 4.43 -8.54 6.14
C HIS A 48 4.73 -9.79 6.97
N ARG A 49 4.31 -9.82 8.25
CA ARG A 49 4.42 -11.04 9.10
C ARG A 49 3.72 -12.27 8.52
N ARG A 50 2.77 -12.07 7.61
CA ARG A 50 2.02 -13.14 6.93
C ARG A 50 2.49 -13.38 5.50
N ASN A 51 3.66 -12.86 5.12
CA ASN A 51 4.22 -12.91 3.78
C ASN A 51 3.25 -12.35 2.72
N LYS A 52 2.58 -11.23 3.03
CA LYS A 52 1.68 -10.52 2.13
C LYS A 52 2.20 -9.12 1.87
N LYS A 53 2.13 -8.67 0.62
CA LYS A 53 2.45 -7.29 0.24
C LYS A 53 1.27 -6.35 0.48
N ALA A 54 1.55 -5.12 0.90
CA ALA A 54 0.57 -4.05 1.09
C ALA A 54 0.64 -3.07 -0.08
N TYR A 55 -0.44 -2.96 -0.86
CA TYR A 55 -0.53 -2.02 -1.99
C TYR A 55 -1.51 -0.91 -1.64
N ALA A 56 -1.06 0.34 -1.62
CA ALA A 56 -1.92 1.49 -1.36
C ALA A 56 -2.64 1.93 -2.64
N TRP A 57 -3.93 2.26 -2.55
CA TRP A 57 -4.68 2.85 -3.67
C TRP A 57 -5.71 3.87 -3.18
N THR A 58 -6.16 4.82 -4.01
CA THR A 58 -5.35 5.51 -5.02
C THR A 58 -4.74 6.73 -4.35
N VAL A 59 -3.43 6.92 -4.43
CA VAL A 59 -2.70 7.95 -3.68
C VAL A 59 -2.32 9.05 -4.65
N ASP A 60 -3.00 10.20 -4.61
CA ASP A 60 -2.87 11.23 -5.63
C ASP A 60 -2.27 12.55 -5.12
N ASP A 61 -2.13 12.72 -3.81
CA ASP A 61 -1.52 13.89 -3.17
C ASP A 61 -0.16 13.59 -2.50
N ALA A 62 0.67 14.61 -2.37
CA ALA A 62 2.05 14.48 -1.89
C ALA A 62 2.12 14.01 -0.42
N ASP A 63 1.26 14.53 0.45
CA ASP A 63 1.25 14.17 1.88
C ASP A 63 0.93 12.69 2.06
N SER A 64 -0.09 12.20 1.35
CA SER A 64 -0.44 10.78 1.36
C SER A 64 0.65 9.91 0.74
N MET A 65 1.32 10.35 -0.33
CA MET A 65 2.46 9.64 -0.92
C MET A 65 3.61 9.50 0.08
N GLN A 66 4.01 10.60 0.72
CA GLN A 66 5.05 10.59 1.74
C GLN A 66 4.69 9.67 2.90
N LYS A 67 3.45 9.75 3.39
CA LYS A 67 2.94 8.83 4.41
C LYS A 67 3.09 7.38 3.95
N MET A 68 2.64 7.02 2.76
CA MET A 68 2.72 5.63 2.28
C MET A 68 4.17 5.13 2.16
N LEU A 69 5.11 5.99 1.75
CA LEU A 69 6.53 5.65 1.73
C LEU A 69 7.08 5.41 3.15
N PHE A 70 6.68 6.26 4.11
CA PHE A 70 7.05 6.13 5.53
C PHE A 70 6.47 4.87 6.17
N GLU A 71 5.21 4.53 5.87
CA GLU A 71 4.54 3.32 6.33
C GLU A 71 5.07 2.03 5.66
N HIS A 72 6.06 2.14 4.77
CA HIS A 72 6.72 1.02 4.09
C HIS A 72 5.78 0.12 3.28
N VAL A 73 4.81 0.71 2.58
CA VAL A 73 3.99 -0.06 1.62
C VAL A 73 4.84 -0.62 0.48
N ASP A 74 4.45 -1.76 -0.06
CA ASP A 74 5.19 -2.44 -1.12
C ASP A 74 4.92 -1.85 -2.52
N ALA A 75 3.80 -1.16 -2.69
CA ALA A 75 3.46 -0.44 -3.91
C ALA A 75 2.45 0.68 -3.63
N VAL A 76 2.50 1.72 -4.46
CA VAL A 76 1.54 2.81 -4.51
C VAL A 76 0.87 2.82 -5.88
N VAL A 77 -0.46 2.73 -5.90
CA VAL A 77 -1.28 2.96 -7.09
C VAL A 77 -1.66 4.44 -7.11
N THR A 78 -1.35 5.15 -8.19
CA THR A 78 -1.50 6.60 -8.31
C THR A 78 -1.85 7.01 -9.74
N ASN A 79 -2.61 8.09 -9.88
CA ASN A 79 -2.80 8.81 -11.13
C ASN A 79 -1.64 9.78 -11.44
N ASN A 80 -0.78 10.06 -10.46
CA ASN A 80 0.31 11.04 -10.52
C ASN A 80 1.71 10.39 -10.39
N PRO A 81 2.12 9.49 -11.31
CA PRO A 81 3.38 8.74 -11.18
C PRO A 81 4.63 9.62 -11.23
N ASN A 82 4.58 10.79 -11.88
CA ASN A 82 5.70 11.73 -11.92
C ASN A 82 5.93 12.40 -10.56
N LEU A 83 4.84 12.78 -9.86
CA LEU A 83 4.93 13.35 -8.52
C LEU A 83 5.52 12.35 -7.52
N LEU A 84 5.04 11.09 -7.57
CA LEU A 84 5.58 10.03 -6.72
C LEU A 84 7.09 9.81 -6.96
N GLN A 85 7.51 9.77 -8.22
CA GLN A 85 8.92 9.61 -8.57
C GLN A 85 9.76 10.78 -8.05
N GLN A 86 9.29 12.02 -8.19
CA GLN A 86 9.98 13.20 -7.68
C GLN A 86 10.15 13.12 -6.16
N LEU A 87 9.07 12.87 -5.41
CA LEU A 87 9.13 12.73 -3.95
C LEU A 87 10.10 11.63 -3.50
N MET A 88 10.14 10.49 -4.20
CA MET A 88 11.09 9.43 -3.90
C MET A 88 12.55 9.86 -4.10
N GLN A 89 12.84 10.73 -5.07
CA GLN A 89 14.21 11.25 -5.27
C GLN A 89 14.55 12.34 -4.25
N ASP A 90 13.60 13.20 -3.92
CA ASP A 90 13.79 14.27 -2.94
C ASP A 90 14.14 13.67 -1.58
N ILE A 91 13.36 12.69 -1.10
CA ILE A 91 13.62 11.96 0.15
C ILE A 91 15.02 11.30 0.14
N ARG A 92 15.42 10.70 -0.98
CA ARG A 92 16.75 10.07 -1.09
C ARG A 92 17.88 11.09 -1.04
N THR A 93 17.66 12.28 -1.60
CA THR A 93 18.63 13.37 -1.64
C THR A 93 18.80 13.93 -0.22
N GLU A 94 17.70 14.22 0.46
CA GLU A 94 17.67 14.70 1.84
C GLU A 94 18.40 13.73 2.80
N CYS A 95 18.06 12.42 2.75
CA CYS A 95 18.76 11.42 3.56
C CYS A 95 20.28 11.41 3.33
N ARG A 96 20.72 11.65 2.08
CA ARG A 96 22.15 11.66 1.73
C ARG A 96 22.84 12.92 2.24
N GLU A 97 22.18 14.07 2.17
CA GLU A 97 22.68 15.35 2.69
C GLU A 97 22.82 15.31 4.22
N GLU A 98 21.91 14.62 4.89
CA GLU A 98 21.96 14.36 6.35
C GLU A 98 23.01 13.32 6.76
N GLY A 99 23.72 12.72 5.80
CA GLY A 99 24.80 11.75 6.05
C GLY A 99 24.32 10.31 6.30
N PHE A 100 23.03 10.00 6.09
CA PHE A 100 22.54 8.63 6.13
C PHE A 100 22.88 7.89 4.83
N SER A 101 23.19 6.60 4.94
CA SER A 101 23.42 5.73 3.78
C SER A 101 22.22 4.81 3.57
N LEU A 102 21.72 4.74 2.34
CA LEU A 102 20.69 3.77 1.97
C LEU A 102 21.29 2.36 2.07
N PRO A 103 20.58 1.38 2.65
CA PRO A 103 21.06 0.00 2.69
C PRO A 103 21.31 -0.50 1.27
N ARG A 104 22.51 -1.05 1.02
CA ARG A 104 22.81 -1.73 -0.24
C ARG A 104 21.96 -2.99 -0.29
N ARG A 105 21.08 -3.09 -1.29
CA ARG A 105 20.35 -4.33 -1.61
C ARG A 105 21.30 -5.40 -2.13
#